data_AF-A0A7V2SKT0-F1
#
_entry.id   AF-A0A7V2SKT0-F1
#
_cell.length_a   1.000
_cell.length_b   1.000
_cell.length_c   1.000
_cell.angle_alpha   90.00
_cell.angle_beta   90.00
_cell.angle_gamma   90.00
#
_symmetry.space_group_name_H-M   'P 1'
#
loop_
_entity.id
_entity.type
_entity.pdbx_description
1 polymer ?
#
loop_
_entity_poly.entity_id
_entity_poly.type
_entity_poly.pdbx_seq_one_letter_code
_entity_poly.pdbx_strand_id
1 'polypeptide(L)' 'MPDSLRYLIILAVLGGIVYGGAWWLAKSPPGPVEIEKSISNDRLRG' A
#
# COMPACT_ATOMS: atom_id res chain seq x y z
N MET A 1 -3.24 25.03 27.24
CA MET A 1 -2.09 24.35 26.61
C MET A 1 -1.54 25.32 25.59
N PRO A 2 -0.24 25.67 25.62
CA PRO A 2 0.34 26.60 24.66
C PRO A 2 0.06 26.09 23.24
N ASP A 3 -0.43 26.96 22.36
CA ASP A 3 -0.91 26.60 21.02
C ASP A 3 0.14 25.84 20.18
N SER A 4 1.42 26.11 20.46
CA SER A 4 2.55 25.37 19.89
C SER A 4 2.51 23.87 20.19
N LEU A 5 2.14 23.46 21.40
CA LEU A 5 2.06 22.05 21.78
C LEU A 5 0.93 21.34 21.03
N ARG A 6 -0.21 22.01 20.86
CA ARG A 6 -1.32 21.48 20.05
C ARG A 6 -0.88 21.29 18.60
N TYR A 7 -0.17 22.26 18.04
CA TYR A 7 0.33 22.18 16.67
C TYR A 7 1.33 21.02 16.48
N LEU A 8 2.26 20.84 17.42
CA LEU A 8 3.21 19.72 17.39
C LEU A 8 2.53 18.36 17.48
N ILE A 9 1.50 18.23 18.32
CA ILE A 9 0.71 16.98 18.41
C ILE A 9 0.01 16.70 17.09
N ILE A 10 -0.60 17.71 16.46
CA ILE A 10 -1.26 17.55 15.17
C ILE A 10 -0.26 17.10 14.09
N LEU A 11 0.91 17.74 14.03
CA LEU A 11 1.98 17.34 13.10
C LEU A 11 2.47 15.91 13.36
N ALA A 12 2.64 15.52 14.62
CA ALA A 12 3.05 14.17 14.98
C ALA A 12 2.01 13.12 14.57
N VAL A 13 0.72 13.41 14.74
CA VAL A 13 -0.37 12.52 14.32
C VAL A 13 -0.43 12.41 12.80
N LEU A 14 -0.39 13.53 12.08
CA LEU A 14 -0.42 13.53 10.61
C LEU A 14 0.79 12.80 10.03
N GLY A 15 1.98 13.09 10.54
CA GLY A 15 3.21 12.40 10.14
C GLY A 15 3.17 10.90 10.43
N GLY A 16 2.66 10.52 11.60
CA GLY A 16 2.47 9.13 11.99
C GLY A 16 1.50 8.38 11.09
N ILE A 17 0.38 8.99 10.69
CA ILE A 17 -0.59 8.39 9.77
C ILE A 17 0.04 8.16 8.39
N VAL A 18 0.72 9.16 7.84
CA VAL A 18 1.35 9.06 6.51
C VAL A 18 2.45 8.00 6.51
N TYR A 19 3.35 8.06 7.49
CA TYR A 19 4.46 7.10 7.59
C TYR A 19 3.97 5.68 7.89
N GLY A 20 3.02 5.53 8.83
CA GLY A 20 2.42 4.25 9.19
C GLY A 20 1.65 3.61 8.05
N GLY A 21 0.88 4.40 7.29
CA GLY A 21 0.17 3.94 6.10
C GLY A 21 1.12 3.46 5.00
N ALA A 22 2.17 4.22 4.72
CA ALA A 22 3.20 3.81 3.75
C ALA A 22 3.91 2.52 4.18
N TRP A 23 4.27 2.40 5.45
CA TRP A 23 4.89 1.21 6.01
C TRP A 23 3.98 -0.02 5.94
N TRP A 24 2.69 0.14 6.25
CA TRP A 24 1.69 -0.93 6.20
C TRP A 24 1.48 -1.46 4.77
N LEU A 25 1.38 -0.56 3.79
CA LEU A 25 1.31 -0.90 2.37
C LEU A 25 2.57 -1.62 1.88
N ALA A 26 3.75 -1.14 2.29
CA ALA A 26 5.02 -1.76 1.91
C ALA A 26 5.19 -3.17 2.50
N LYS A 27 4.62 -3.44 3.69
CA LYS A 27 4.67 -4.76 4.33
C LYS A 27 3.68 -5.77 3.78
N SER A 28 2.68 -5.33 3.03
CA SER A 28 1.69 -6.20 2.40
C SER A 28 1.85 -6.14 0.88
N PRO A 29 2.98 -6.62 0.33
CA PRO A 29 3.10 -6.70 -1.11
C PRO A 29 1.96 -7.60 -1.63
N PRO A 30 1.24 -7.18 -2.69
CA PRO A 30 0.22 -8.03 -3.29
C PRO A 30 0.89 -9.36 -3.67
N GLY A 31 0.28 -10.46 -3.25
CA GLY A 31 0.77 -11.80 -3.56
C GLY A 31 1.00 -11.93 -5.07
N PRO A 32 2.00 -12.71 -5.52
CA PRO A 32 2.25 -12.91 -6.95
C PRO A 32 0.94 -13.31 -7.62
N VAL A 33 0.37 -12.40 -8.39
CA VAL A 33 -0.77 -12.72 -9.23
C VAL A 33 -0.15 -13.49 -10.37
N GLU A 34 -0.16 -14.82 -10.27
CA GLU A 34 0.06 -15.66 -11.43
C GLU A 34 -1.01 -15.23 -12.44
N ILE A 35 -0.60 -14.44 -13.42
CA ILE A 35 -1.39 -14.22 -14.62
C ILE A 35 -1.38 -15.59 -15.27
N GLU A 36 -2.33 -16.43 -14.87
CA GLU A 36 -2.65 -17.68 -15.51
C GLU A 36 -3.19 -17.28 -16.88
N LYS A 37 -2.25 -16.98 -17.78
CA LYS A 37 -2.50 -16.73 -19.18
C LYS A 37 -2.89 -18.10 -19.69
N SER A 38 -4.17 -18.45 -19.53
CA SER A 38 -4.74 -19.62 -20.16
C SER A 38 -4.44 -19.47 -21.65
N ILE A 39 -3.42 -20.20 -22.09
CA ILE A 39 -3.11 -20.30 -23.51
C ILE A 39 -4.33 -21.03 -24.06
N SER A 40 -5.25 -20.27 -24.68
CA SER A 40 -6.40 -20.86 -25.34
C SER A 40 -5.89 -21.91 -26.32
N ASN A 41 -6.31 -23.15 -26.08
CA ASN A 41 -5.88 -24.34 -26.79
C ASN A 41 -6.26 -24.30 -28.28
N ASP A 42 -7.05 -23.30 -28.71
CA ASP A 42 -7.40 -23.02 -30.10
C ASP A 42 -6.18 -22.73 -30.99
N ARG A 43 -5.04 -22.34 -30.41
CA ARG A 43 -3.80 -22.10 -31.18
C ARG A 43 -2.95 -23.35 -31.45
N LEU A 44 -3.27 -24.49 -30.82
CA LEU A 44 -2.52 -25.75 -30.94
C LEU A 44 -3.19 -26.79 -31.87
N ARG A 45 -4.34 -26.45 -32.47
CA ARG A 45 -5.09 -27.31 -33.40
C ARG A 45 -5.12 -26.78 -34.85
N GLY A 46 -4.18 -25.91 -35.21
CA GLY A 46 -3.98 -25.42 -36.59
C GLY A 46 -3.05 -26.32 -37.38
#